data_AF-A0A261Y4B1-F1
#
_entry.id   AF-A0A261Y4B1-F1
#
_cell.length_a   1.000
_cell.length_b   1.000
_cell.length_c   1.000
_cell.angle_alpha   90.00
_cell.angle_beta   90.00
_cell.angle_gamma   90.00
#
_symmetry.space_group_name_H-M   'P 1'
#
loop_
_entity.id
_entity.type
_entity.pdbx_description
1 polymer ?
#
loop_
_entity_poly.entity_id
_entity_poly.type
_entity_poly.pdbx_seq_one_letter_code
_entity_poly.pdbx_strand_id
1 'polypeptide(L)'
;MADTEHKLYERVPGLEELDGTDRKAILDARAQKIRDDWVKAMEARIIREQLAKCYRTQGVNHYEKCRHLTDLYLQALKENKVEGFRKKKEEAR
;
A
#
# COMPACT_ATOMS: atom_id res chain seq x y z
N MET A 1 -11.77 1.47 23.97
CA MET A 1 -11.03 0.23 23.67
C MET A 1 -11.14 0.06 22.16
N ALA A 2 -10.05 0.25 21.42
CA ALA A 2 -10.09 0.09 19.97
C ALA A 2 -10.27 -1.41 19.65
N ASP A 3 -11.13 -1.73 18.68
CA ASP A 3 -11.40 -3.09 18.23
C ASP A 3 -10.08 -3.85 18.00
N THR A 4 -9.88 -4.92 18.76
CA THR A 4 -8.72 -5.80 18.71
C THR A 4 -8.81 -6.88 17.61
N GLU A 5 -9.89 -6.88 16.83
CA GLU A 5 -10.16 -7.91 15.83
C GLU A 5 -9.84 -7.45 14.40
N HIS A 6 -9.30 -8.37 13.60
CA HIS A 6 -9.01 -8.12 12.19
C HIS A 6 -10.32 -8.11 11.38
N LYS A 7 -10.72 -6.94 10.90
CA LYS A 7 -11.93 -6.77 10.09
C LYS A 7 -11.71 -7.22 8.64
N LEU A 8 -12.50 -8.20 8.21
CA LEU A 8 -12.54 -8.67 6.82
C LEU A 8 -13.47 -7.78 5.97
N TYR A 9 -13.07 -7.54 4.72
CA TYR A 9 -13.84 -6.80 3.72
C TYR A 9 -13.98 -7.66 2.47
N GLU A 10 -15.19 -7.74 1.91
CA GLU A 10 -15.40 -8.40 0.61
C GLU A 10 -14.70 -7.63 -0.51
N ARG A 11 -14.22 -8.39 -1.50
CA ARG A 11 -13.65 -7.85 -2.73
C ARG A 11 -14.78 -7.47 -3.67
N VAL A 12 -14.81 -6.22 -4.08
CA VAL A 12 -15.69 -5.67 -5.11
C VAL A 12 -14.92 -5.42 -6.41
N PRO A 13 -15.61 -5.36 -7.57
CA PRO A 13 -14.99 -5.02 -8.85
C PRO A 13 -14.30 -3.65 -8.83
N GLY A 14 -13.35 -3.47 -9.75
CA GLY A 14 -12.64 -2.21 -9.91
C GLY A 14 -13.54 -1.09 -10.44
N LEU A 15 -13.17 0.18 -10.20
CA LEU A 15 -13.89 1.35 -10.71
C LEU A 15 -14.04 1.37 -12.25
N GLU A 16 -13.17 0.66 -12.96
CA GLU A 16 -13.14 0.56 -14.43
C GLU A 16 -14.16 -0.45 -14.98
N GLU A 17 -14.62 -1.39 -14.16
CA GLU A 17 -15.49 -2.51 -14.55
C GLU A 17 -16.97 -2.28 -14.21
N LEU A 18 -17.28 -1.18 -13.54
CA LEU A 18 -18.62 -0.89 -13.03
C LEU A 18 -19.46 -0.07 -14.01
N ASP A 19 -20.77 -0.33 -14.01
CA ASP A 19 -21.74 0.54 -14.66
C ASP A 19 -21.85 1.88 -13.91
N GLY A 20 -21.83 2.99 -14.65
CA GLY A 20 -21.84 4.35 -14.12
C GLY A 20 -23.15 4.75 -13.42
N THR A 21 -24.20 3.96 -13.58
CA THR A 21 -25.51 4.22 -12.96
C THR A 21 -25.65 3.62 -11.55
N ASP A 22 -24.91 2.56 -11.22
CA ASP A 22 -24.95 1.94 -9.89
C ASP A 22 -24.11 2.73 -8.89
N ARG A 23 -24.75 3.70 -8.24
CA ARG A 23 -24.13 4.52 -7.21
C ARG A 23 -23.59 3.71 -6.03
N LYS A 24 -24.23 2.59 -5.65
CA LYS A 24 -23.78 1.78 -4.51
C LYS A 24 -22.46 1.09 -4.85
N ALA A 25 -22.41 0.41 -6.00
CA ALA A 25 -21.21 -0.26 -6.45
C ALA A 25 -20.02 0.72 -6.61
N ILE A 26 -20.26 1.91 -7.14
CA ILE A 26 -19.24 2.95 -7.26
C ILE A 26 -18.67 3.36 -5.90
N LEU A 27 -19.51 3.53 -4.88
CA LEU A 27 -19.06 3.90 -3.54
C LEU A 27 -18.24 2.79 -2.89
N ASP A 28 -18.67 1.54 -3.06
CA ASP A 28 -17.97 0.37 -2.51
C ASP A 28 -16.59 0.21 -3.17
N ALA A 29 -16.49 0.38 -4.49
CA ALA A 29 -15.21 0.31 -5.21
C ALA A 29 -14.25 1.45 -4.84
N ARG A 30 -14.77 2.67 -4.63
CA ARG A 30 -13.97 3.79 -4.10
C ARG A 30 -13.43 3.47 -2.72
N ALA A 31 -14.28 2.93 -1.83
CA ALA A 31 -13.87 2.57 -0.49
C ALA A 31 -12.83 1.44 -0.50
N GLN A 32 -12.98 0.45 -1.37
CA GLN A 32 -11.98 -0.61 -1.57
C GLN A 32 -10.64 -0.04 -2.03
N LYS A 33 -10.62 0.80 -3.06
CA LYS A 33 -9.37 1.41 -3.55
C LYS A 33 -8.63 2.17 -2.45
N ILE A 34 -9.35 2.95 -1.64
CA ILE A 34 -8.75 3.65 -0.51
C ILE A 34 -8.17 2.69 0.53
N ARG A 35 -8.89 1.61 0.88
CA ARG A 35 -8.36 0.59 1.81
C ARG A 35 -7.09 -0.04 1.26
N ASP A 36 -7.08 -0.44 -0.02
CA ASP A 36 -5.94 -1.08 -0.67
C ASP A 36 -4.71 -0.13 -0.71
N ASP A 37 -4.92 1.15 -1.02
CA ASP A 37 -3.87 2.17 -1.00
C ASP A 37 -3.25 2.32 0.40
N TRP A 38 -4.08 2.31 1.46
CA TRP A 38 -3.60 2.34 2.84
C TRP A 38 -2.85 1.06 3.24
N VAL A 39 -3.30 -0.11 2.80
CA VAL A 39 -2.60 -1.38 3.04
C VAL A 39 -1.18 -1.31 2.45
N LYS A 40 -1.03 -0.86 1.20
CA LYS A 40 0.27 -0.64 0.57
C LYS A 40 1.17 0.33 1.34
N ALA A 41 0.60 1.44 1.82
CA ALA A 41 1.34 2.40 2.64
C ALA A 41 1.82 1.77 3.97
N MET A 42 1.00 0.90 4.57
CA MET A 42 1.36 0.16 5.77
C MET A 42 2.42 -0.92 5.51
N GLU A 43 2.41 -1.58 4.35
CA GLU A 43 3.49 -2.48 3.91
C GLU A 43 4.83 -1.73 3.79
N ALA A 44 4.83 -0.54 3.16
CA ALA A 44 6.02 0.30 3.06
C ALA A 44 6.55 0.71 4.45
N ARG A 45 5.65 0.94 5.40
CA ARG A 45 6.01 1.22 6.80
C ARG A 45 6.66 0.01 7.48
N ILE A 46 6.15 -1.20 7.28
CA ILE A 46 6.75 -2.44 7.82
C ILE A 46 8.18 -2.60 7.30
N ILE A 47 8.38 -2.41 5.99
CA ILE A 47 9.72 -2.50 5.38
C ILE A 47 10.68 -1.48 6.02
N ARG A 48 10.23 -0.23 6.21
CA ARG A 48 11.01 0.81 6.88
C ARG A 48 11.39 0.43 8.32
N GLU A 49 10.45 -0.12 9.08
CA GLU A 49 10.70 -0.55 10.46
C GLU A 49 11.70 -1.71 10.51
N GLN A 50 11.60 -2.66 9.59
CA GLN A 50 12.56 -3.76 9.46
C GLN A 50 13.96 -3.27 9.03
N LEU A 51 14.02 -2.30 8.11
CA LEU A 51 15.25 -1.64 7.69
C LEU A 51 15.92 -0.94 8.87
N ALA A 52 15.16 -0.16 9.64
CA ALA A 52 15.67 0.53 10.83
C ALA A 52 16.22 -0.45 11.87
N LYS A 53 15.54 -1.59 12.08
CA LYS A 53 16.04 -2.67 12.95
C LYS A 53 17.35 -3.25 12.41
N CYS A 54 17.44 -3.52 11.10
CA CYS A 54 18.66 -4.03 10.48
C CYS A 54 19.85 -3.07 10.65
N TYR A 55 19.63 -1.77 10.44
CA TYR A 55 20.68 -0.76 10.60
C TYR A 55 21.19 -0.69 12.05
N ARG A 56 20.29 -0.82 13.03
CA ARG A 56 20.66 -0.84 14.45
C ARG A 56 21.43 -2.10 14.84
N THR A 57 21.10 -3.26 14.28
CA THR A 57 21.73 -4.54 14.65
C THR A 57 23.06 -4.78 13.93
N GLN A 58 23.18 -4.36 12.67
CA GLN A 58 24.37 -4.63 11.85
C GLN A 58 25.47 -3.57 12.00
N GLY A 59 25.14 -2.39 12.54
CA GLY A 59 26.11 -1.31 12.74
C GLY A 59 26.84 -0.97 11.44
N VAL A 60 28.18 -1.00 11.46
CA VAL A 60 29.02 -0.68 10.29
C VAL A 60 28.81 -1.63 9.09
N ASN A 61 28.28 -2.84 9.31
CA ASN A 61 28.06 -3.84 8.25
C ASN A 61 26.72 -3.66 7.50
N HIS A 62 25.95 -2.61 7.79
CA HIS A 62 24.61 -2.45 7.20
C HIS A 62 24.63 -2.32 5.67
N TYR A 63 25.74 -1.88 5.06
CA TYR A 63 25.85 -1.72 3.61
C TYR A 63 25.72 -3.04 2.85
N GLU A 64 26.26 -4.12 3.40
CA GLU A 64 26.15 -5.45 2.79
C GLU A 64 24.88 -6.16 3.27
N LYS A 65 24.63 -6.13 4.58
CA LYS A 65 23.61 -6.97 5.21
C LYS A 65 22.19 -6.42 5.03
N CYS A 66 22.01 -5.10 4.94
CA CYS A 66 20.69 -4.46 4.84
C CYS A 66 20.35 -3.95 3.44
N ARG A 67 21.18 -4.25 2.42
CA ARG A 67 20.98 -3.78 1.05
C ARG A 67 19.63 -4.18 0.47
N HIS A 68 19.27 -5.45 0.58
CA HIS A 68 17.99 -5.97 0.09
C HIS A 68 16.76 -5.25 0.69
N LEU A 69 16.79 -4.90 1.98
CA LEU A 69 15.73 -4.11 2.62
C LEU A 69 15.72 -2.67 2.12
N THR A 70 16.88 -2.11 1.81
CA THR A 70 17.01 -0.76 1.24
C THR A 70 16.40 -0.72 -0.16
N ASP A 71 16.76 -1.68 -1.02
CA ASP A 71 16.23 -1.80 -2.38
C ASP A 71 14.71 -2.00 -2.36
N LEU A 72 14.21 -2.88 -1.49
CA LEU A 72 12.77 -3.09 -1.30
C LEU A 72 12.06 -1.83 -0.80
N TYR A 73 12.67 -1.09 0.13
CA TYR A 73 12.09 0.16 0.62
C TYR A 73 12.03 1.23 -0.47
N LEU A 74 13.08 1.36 -1.28
CA LEU A 74 13.12 2.29 -2.40
C LEU A 74 12.10 1.95 -3.47
N GLN A 75 11.87 0.66 -3.73
CA GLN A 75 10.80 0.22 -4.62
C GLN A 75 9.42 0.55 -4.02
N ALA A 76 9.19 0.23 -2.75
CA ALA A 76 7.94 0.52 -2.06
C ALA A 76 7.63 2.03 -2.05
N LEU A 77 8.62 2.90 -1.90
CA LEU A 77 8.42 4.36 -1.98
C LEU A 77 7.92 4.84 -3.35
N LYS A 78 8.24 4.11 -4.42
CA LYS A 78 7.77 4.42 -5.78
C LYS A 78 6.35 3.91 -6.00
N GLU A 79 6.08 2.67 -5.60
CA GLU A 79 4.86 1.92 -5.94
C GLU A 79 3.73 2.06 -4.91
N ASN A 80 4.05 2.11 -3.61
CA ASN A 80 3.08 2.04 -2.52
C ASN A 80 2.58 3.41 -2.06
N LYS A 81 2.22 4.26 -3.02
CA LYS A 81 1.68 5.60 -2.74
C LYS A 81 0.16 5.53 -2.57
N VAL A 82 -0.36 6.37 -1.67
CA VAL A 82 -1.81 6.61 -1.57
C VAL A 82 -2.21 7.53 -2.72
N GLU A 83 -2.85 6.99 -3.74
CA GLU A 83 -3.22 7.71 -4.96
C GLU A 83 -4.64 8.27 -4.87
N GLY A 84 -5.51 7.58 -4.14
CA GLY A 84 -6.91 7.92 -4.04
C GLY A 84 -7.71 7.53 -5.28
N PHE A 85 -9.04 7.52 -5.15
CA PHE A 85 -9.94 7.07 -6.21
C PHE A 85 -10.09 8.03 -7.39
N ARG A 86 -9.56 9.26 -7.30
CA ARG A 86 -9.68 10.28 -8.35
C ARG A 86 -8.53 10.27 -9.34
N LYS A 87 -7.43 9.59 -9.03
CA LYS A 87 -6.28 9.50 -9.94
C LYS A 87 -6.70 8.69 -11.16
N LYS A 88 -6.77 9.33 -12.32
CA LYS A 88 -6.90 8.63 -13.60
C LYS A 88 -5.60 7.88 -13.85
N LYS A 89 -5.66 6.64 -14.36
CA LYS A 89 -4.49 6.01 -14.95
C LYS A 89 -4.07 6.92 -16.11
N GLU A 90 -2.99 7.67 -15.95
CA GLU A 90 -2.29 8.19 -17.12
C GLU A 90 -1.83 6.96 -17.89
N GLU A 91 -2.30 6.82 -19.13
CA GLU A 91 -1.73 5.86 -20.06
C GLU A 91 -0.24 6.14 -20.11
N ALA A 92 0.56 5.14 -19.71
CA ALA A 92 2.01 5.23 -19.73
C ALA A 92 2.42 5.61 -21.16
N ARG A 93 2.95 6.83 -21.33
CA ARG A 93 3.57 7.27 -22.58
C ARG A 93 4.90 6.56 -22.79
#